data_AF-A0A7V9DXT5-F1
#
_entry.id   AF-A0A7V9DXT5-F1
#
_cell.length_a   1.000
_cell.length_b   1.000
_cell.length_c   1.000
_cell.angle_alpha   90.00
_cell.angle_beta   90.00
_cell.angle_gamma   90.00
#
_symmetry.space_group_name_H-M   'P 1'
#
loop_
_entity.id
_entity.type
_entity.pdbx_description
1 polymer ?
#
loop_
_entity_poly.entity_id
_entity_poly.type
_entity_poly.pdbx_seq_one_letter_code
_entity_poly.pdbx_strand_id
1 'polypeptide(L)'
;MKTLSHAFAALMALAGLPQSGAQQSPALAESYVEAQEFGRRDETDSLSSGYHRDVLLPQFSARYRAILRDCQGSLLQPDHTPFSFVAALGSEGNVLRLWSDRTPAVYSCVRGKLLFERFPPPPRAPFYLYIHMRFAN
;
A
#
# COMPACT_ATOMS: atom_id res chain seq x y z
N MET A 1 -27.95 -4.01 -76.62
CA MET A 1 -28.92 -3.57 -75.59
C MET A 1 -28.40 -4.02 -74.22
N LYS A 2 -28.34 -3.07 -73.26
CA LYS A 2 -28.04 -3.19 -71.81
C LYS A 2 -26.58 -3.56 -71.44
N THR A 3 -25.68 -2.67 -70.97
CA THR A 3 -25.58 -1.78 -69.79
C THR A 3 -25.28 -2.44 -68.43
N LEU A 4 -24.22 -1.91 -67.78
CA LEU A 4 -23.99 -1.76 -66.32
C LEU A 4 -23.74 -3.05 -65.49
N SER A 5 -22.98 -3.10 -64.38
CA SER A 5 -22.00 -2.22 -63.71
C SER A 5 -21.61 -2.88 -62.37
N HIS A 6 -20.39 -2.61 -61.88
CA HIS A 6 -19.90 -2.78 -60.48
C HIS A 6 -19.81 -4.24 -59.95
N ALA A 7 -18.94 -4.62 -59.00
CA ALA A 7 -18.24 -3.85 -57.98
C ALA A 7 -16.95 -4.59 -57.51
N PHE A 8 -15.96 -3.78 -57.12
CA PHE A 8 -14.86 -4.14 -56.23
C PHE A 8 -15.40 -4.64 -54.89
N ALA A 9 -14.84 -5.72 -54.34
CA ALA A 9 -14.98 -6.05 -52.92
C ALA A 9 -13.64 -6.58 -52.40
N ALA A 10 -12.77 -5.64 -52.00
CA ALA A 10 -11.65 -5.93 -51.12
C ALA A 10 -12.19 -6.11 -49.70
N LEU A 11 -12.07 -7.32 -49.14
CA LEU A 11 -12.31 -7.55 -47.71
C LEU A 11 -11.06 -7.13 -46.91
N MET A 12 -11.15 -5.99 -46.25
CA MET A 12 -10.21 -5.52 -45.23
C MET A 12 -10.91 -5.55 -43.86
N ALA A 13 -10.13 -5.92 -42.84
CA ALA A 13 -10.34 -5.70 -41.40
C ALA A 13 -11.36 -6.64 -40.72
N LEU A 14 -11.18 -7.10 -39.48
CA LEU A 14 -10.55 -6.47 -38.32
C LEU A 14 -9.84 -7.52 -37.45
N ALA A 15 -8.54 -7.34 -37.23
CA ALA A 15 -7.84 -7.97 -36.12
C ALA A 15 -8.35 -7.32 -34.82
N GLY A 16 -9.11 -8.07 -34.02
CA GLY A 16 -9.48 -7.68 -32.67
C GLY A 16 -8.24 -7.70 -31.77
N LEU A 17 -7.64 -6.54 -31.56
CA LEU A 17 -6.69 -6.35 -30.46
C LEU A 17 -7.49 -6.44 -29.15
N PRO A 18 -7.09 -7.31 -28.20
CA PRO A 18 -7.69 -7.25 -26.88
C PRO A 18 -7.37 -5.90 -26.26
N GLN A 19 -8.40 -5.14 -25.91
CA GLN A 19 -8.27 -3.99 -25.01
C GLN A 19 -7.77 -4.53 -23.67
N SER A 20 -6.45 -4.50 -23.48
CA SER A 20 -5.85 -4.55 -22.15
C SER A 20 -6.40 -3.35 -21.38
N GLY A 21 -7.46 -3.58 -20.62
CA GLY A 21 -7.92 -2.63 -19.62
C GLY A 21 -6.76 -2.39 -18.68
N ALA A 22 -6.10 -1.24 -18.83
CA ALA A 22 -5.15 -0.76 -17.85
C ALA A 22 -5.91 -0.61 -16.53
N GLN A 23 -5.78 -1.62 -15.66
CA GLN A 23 -6.32 -1.58 -14.32
C GLN A 23 -5.67 -0.40 -13.63
N GLN A 24 -6.41 0.72 -13.53
CA GLN A 24 -5.94 1.92 -12.87
C GLN A 24 -5.71 1.55 -11.42
N SER A 25 -4.43 1.43 -11.03
CA SER A 25 -4.08 1.29 -9.62
C SER A 25 -4.71 2.47 -8.89
N PRO A 26 -5.51 2.22 -7.83
CA PRO A 26 -6.12 3.30 -7.07
C PRO A 26 -5.05 4.31 -6.65
N ALA A 27 -5.33 5.59 -6.84
CA ALA A 27 -4.41 6.65 -6.46
C ALA A 27 -4.11 6.53 -4.95
N LEU A 28 -2.83 6.45 -4.61
CA LEU A 28 -2.37 6.47 -3.23
C LEU A 28 -2.36 7.90 -2.69
N ALA A 29 -2.44 8.04 -1.37
CA ALA A 29 -2.28 9.33 -0.73
C ALA A 29 -1.01 10.07 -1.18
N GLU A 30 -1.12 11.37 -1.38
CA GLU A 30 -0.02 12.22 -1.83
C GLU A 30 0.83 12.72 -0.65
N SER A 31 0.24 12.80 0.55
CA SER A 31 0.89 13.33 1.75
C SER A 31 0.68 12.45 2.99
N TYR A 32 1.50 12.67 4.02
CA TYR A 32 1.31 12.02 5.33
C TYR A 32 -0.04 12.36 5.96
N VAL A 33 -0.49 13.62 5.87
CA VAL A 33 -1.76 14.08 6.45
C VAL A 33 -2.93 13.34 5.80
N GLU A 34 -2.93 13.24 4.48
CA GLU A 34 -3.95 12.49 3.76
C GLU A 34 -3.92 10.99 4.09
N ALA A 35 -2.72 10.38 4.12
CA ALA A 35 -2.55 8.97 4.48
C ALA A 35 -3.04 8.68 5.91
N GLN A 36 -2.81 9.61 6.84
CA GLN A 36 -3.28 9.51 8.23
C GLN A 36 -4.81 9.50 8.28
N GLU A 37 -5.48 10.40 7.57
CA GLU A 37 -6.94 10.42 7.50
C GLU A 37 -7.48 9.13 6.89
N PHE A 38 -6.82 8.60 5.87
CA PHE A 38 -7.21 7.32 5.27
C PHE A 38 -7.06 6.17 6.26
N GLY A 39 -5.97 6.17 7.04
CA GLY A 39 -5.76 5.17 8.09
C GLY A 39 -6.81 5.23 9.20
N ARG A 40 -7.14 6.42 9.70
CA ARG A 40 -8.21 6.60 10.70
C ARG A 40 -9.56 6.08 10.22
N ARG A 41 -9.88 6.30 8.93
CA ARG A 41 -11.10 5.74 8.32
C ARG A 41 -11.04 4.22 8.26
N ASP A 42 -9.94 3.66 7.77
CA ASP A 42 -9.77 2.20 7.63
C ASP A 42 -9.78 1.44 8.97
N GLU A 43 -9.31 2.08 10.05
CA GLU A 43 -9.37 1.56 11.42
C GLU A 43 -10.80 1.47 11.98
N THR A 44 -11.66 2.42 11.59
CA THR A 44 -13.00 2.58 12.16
C THR A 44 -14.12 2.08 11.24
N ASP A 45 -13.81 1.85 9.95
CA ASP A 45 -14.76 1.34 8.96
C ASP A 45 -15.26 -0.07 9.34
N SER A 46 -16.58 -0.26 9.26
CA SER A 46 -17.23 -1.52 9.65
C SER A 46 -16.73 -2.75 8.88
N LEU A 47 -16.28 -2.58 7.64
CA LEU A 47 -15.79 -3.65 6.77
C LEU A 47 -14.34 -4.03 7.08
N SER A 48 -13.55 -3.14 7.71
CA SER A 48 -12.12 -3.37 7.91
C SER A 48 -11.65 -3.29 9.36
N SER A 49 -12.47 -2.82 10.30
CA SER A 49 -12.13 -2.75 11.73
C SER A 49 -11.77 -4.11 12.35
N GLY A 50 -12.51 -5.18 11.99
CA GLY A 50 -12.18 -6.55 12.41
C GLY A 50 -10.85 -7.04 11.84
N TYR A 51 -10.60 -6.77 10.56
CA TYR A 51 -9.31 -7.04 9.94
C TYR A 51 -8.16 -6.27 10.63
N HIS A 52 -8.35 -4.99 10.90
CA HIS A 52 -7.35 -4.16 11.58
C HIS A 52 -7.00 -4.73 12.97
N ARG A 53 -8.01 -4.91 13.82
CA ARG A 53 -7.83 -5.27 15.24
C ARG A 53 -7.39 -6.72 15.43
N ASP A 54 -8.05 -7.65 14.76
CA ASP A 54 -7.95 -9.08 15.09
C ASP A 54 -6.92 -9.80 14.21
N VAL A 55 -6.57 -9.23 13.05
CA VAL A 55 -5.69 -9.86 12.06
C VAL A 55 -4.40 -9.08 11.87
N LEU A 56 -4.51 -7.81 11.47
CA LEU A 56 -3.36 -7.02 11.05
C LEU A 56 -2.50 -6.58 12.23
N LEU A 57 -3.08 -5.97 13.27
CA LEU A 57 -2.32 -5.45 14.42
C LEU A 57 -1.48 -6.51 15.14
N PRO A 58 -1.97 -7.75 15.41
CA PRO A 58 -1.16 -8.78 16.05
C PRO A 58 0.07 -9.16 15.22
N GLN A 59 -0.11 -9.41 13.92
CA GLN A 59 0.98 -9.79 13.03
C GLN A 59 1.97 -8.64 12.82
N PHE A 60 1.44 -7.44 12.59
CA PHE A 60 2.24 -6.24 12.47
C PHE A 60 3.08 -5.99 13.72
N SER A 61 2.49 -6.07 14.91
CA SER A 61 3.19 -5.85 16.17
C SER A 61 4.34 -6.84 16.38
N ALA A 62 4.12 -8.13 16.09
CA ALA A 62 5.16 -9.14 16.20
C ALA A 62 6.34 -8.86 15.25
N ARG A 63 6.02 -8.57 13.98
CA ARG A 63 7.02 -8.28 12.93
C ARG A 63 7.77 -6.98 13.20
N TYR A 64 7.03 -5.93 13.54
CA TYR A 64 7.55 -4.60 13.80
C TYR A 64 8.50 -4.59 15.00
N ARG A 65 8.17 -5.29 16.10
CA ARG A 65 9.08 -5.38 17.27
C ARG A 65 10.41 -6.01 16.92
N ALA A 66 10.42 -7.07 16.10
CA ALA A 66 11.65 -7.70 15.65
C ALA A 66 12.48 -6.73 14.78
N ILE A 67 11.86 -6.09 13.79
CA ILE A 67 12.48 -5.10 12.92
C ILE A 67 13.06 -3.93 13.74
N LEU A 68 12.28 -3.40 14.68
CA LEU A 68 12.67 -2.26 15.51
C LEU A 68 13.88 -2.59 16.37
N ARG A 69 13.88 -3.75 17.05
CA ARG A 69 15.01 -4.20 17.87
C ARG A 69 16.28 -4.33 17.03
N ASP A 70 16.18 -4.97 15.87
CA ASP A 70 17.32 -5.14 14.97
C ASP A 70 17.85 -3.78 14.47
N CYS A 71 16.96 -2.84 14.15
CA CYS A 71 17.35 -1.50 13.73
C CYS A 71 17.98 -0.70 14.87
N GLN A 72 17.45 -0.75 16.08
CA GLN A 72 18.05 -0.10 17.25
C GLN A 72 19.47 -0.63 17.51
N GLY A 73 19.67 -1.94 17.43
CA GLY A 73 20.99 -2.56 17.60
C GLY A 73 22.02 -2.20 16.52
N SER A 74 21.58 -1.65 15.38
CA SER A 74 22.46 -1.21 14.29
C SER A 74 22.89 0.26 14.37
N LEU A 75 22.29 1.05 15.27
CA LEU A 75 22.61 2.46 15.44
C LEU A 75 23.81 2.62 16.38
N LEU A 76 24.64 3.63 16.12
CA LEU A 76 25.74 4.01 17.03
C LEU A 76 25.21 4.46 18.42
N GLN A 77 24.03 5.07 18.43
CA GLN A 77 23.31 5.45 19.64
C GLN A 77 21.82 5.11 19.44
N PRO A 78 21.14 4.53 20.44
CA PRO A 78 19.70 4.29 20.36
C PRO A 78 18.92 5.57 20.08
N ASP A 79 17.92 5.48 19.20
CA ASP A 79 17.05 6.62 18.86
C ASP A 79 15.63 6.34 19.32
N HIS A 80 15.23 7.03 20.39
CA HIS A 80 13.91 6.89 21.02
C HIS A 80 12.97 8.05 20.67
N THR A 81 13.27 8.80 19.60
CA THR A 81 12.42 9.92 19.16
C THR A 81 11.04 9.39 18.74
N PRO A 82 9.94 9.82 19.39
CA PRO A 82 8.59 9.41 18.98
C PRO A 82 8.29 9.89 17.55
N PHE A 83 7.58 9.06 16.80
CA PHE A 83 7.16 9.37 15.42
C PHE A 83 5.88 8.61 15.09
N SER A 84 5.22 8.99 14.01
CA SER A 84 4.07 8.29 13.48
C SER A 84 4.25 8.03 11.99
N PHE A 85 3.69 6.94 11.51
CA PHE A 85 3.77 6.60 10.10
C PHE A 85 2.54 5.85 9.63
N VAL A 86 2.34 5.84 8.32
CA VAL A 86 1.25 5.14 7.65
C VAL A 86 1.84 4.18 6.64
N ALA A 87 1.33 2.96 6.57
CA ALA A 87 1.61 1.99 5.53
C ALA A 87 0.36 1.74 4.68
N ALA A 88 0.45 1.93 3.37
CA ALA A 88 -0.58 1.48 2.44
C ALA A 88 -0.29 0.03 2.04
N LEU A 89 -1.26 -0.85 2.23
CA LEU A 89 -1.19 -2.27 1.91
C LEU A 89 -2.00 -2.54 0.64
N GLY A 90 -1.41 -3.30 -0.29
CA GLY A 90 -2.08 -3.76 -1.49
C GLY A 90 -3.06 -4.91 -1.21
N SER A 91 -3.79 -5.32 -2.25
CA SER A 91 -4.73 -6.45 -2.19
C SER A 91 -4.09 -7.78 -1.81
N GLU A 92 -2.78 -7.85 -1.97
CA GLU A 92 -1.95 -9.00 -1.66
C GLU A 92 -1.27 -8.91 -0.28
N GLY A 93 -1.51 -7.81 0.44
CA GLY A 93 -0.89 -7.51 1.74
C GLY A 93 0.55 -7.00 1.65
N ASN A 94 1.07 -6.78 0.45
CA ASN A 94 2.37 -6.14 0.24
C ASN A 94 2.31 -4.64 0.58
N VAL A 95 3.39 -4.09 1.12
CA VAL A 95 3.48 -2.65 1.38
C VAL A 95 3.70 -1.89 0.07
N LEU A 96 2.76 -1.01 -0.28
CA LEU A 96 2.81 -0.18 -1.49
C LEU A 96 3.60 1.10 -1.27
N ARG A 97 3.41 1.75 -0.12
CA ARG A 97 4.05 3.02 0.24
C ARG A 97 4.01 3.25 1.75
N LEU A 98 4.99 4.02 2.22
CA LEU A 98 5.11 4.49 3.60
C LEU A 98 5.17 6.02 3.62
N TRP A 99 4.44 6.64 4.55
CA TRP A 99 4.51 8.07 4.87
C TRP A 99 4.83 8.21 6.36
N SER A 100 5.54 9.26 6.76
CA SER A 100 5.76 9.56 8.18
C SER A 100 5.68 11.05 8.45
N ASP A 101 5.35 11.41 9.69
CA ASP A 101 5.38 12.81 10.14
C ASP A 101 6.81 13.34 10.25
N ARG A 102 7.76 12.43 10.52
CA ARG A 102 9.20 12.70 10.62
C ARG A 102 10.00 11.42 10.36
N THR A 103 11.32 11.57 10.26
CA THR A 103 12.23 10.47 9.91
C THR A 103 13.39 10.38 10.90
N PRO A 104 13.19 9.82 12.10
CA PRO A 104 14.28 9.54 13.03
C PRO A 104 15.24 8.49 12.45
N ALA A 105 16.45 8.40 12.97
CA ALA A 105 17.50 7.50 12.48
C ALA A 105 17.01 6.04 12.50
N VAL A 106 16.33 5.63 13.57
CA VAL A 106 15.74 4.29 13.65
C VAL A 106 14.69 4.04 12.57
N TYR A 107 13.87 5.04 12.23
CA TYR A 107 12.81 4.87 11.24
C TYR A 107 13.35 4.69 9.83
N SER A 108 14.49 5.31 9.48
CA SER A 108 15.13 5.08 8.18
C SER A 108 15.44 3.59 7.94
N CYS A 109 15.97 2.90 8.96
CA CYS A 109 16.19 1.46 8.92
C CYS A 109 14.88 0.66 8.86
N VAL A 110 13.93 0.99 9.74
CA VAL A 110 12.63 0.31 9.81
C VAL A 110 11.87 0.43 8.50
N ARG A 111 11.84 1.61 7.89
CA ARG A 111 11.21 1.91 6.60
C ARG A 111 11.79 1.01 5.51
N GLY A 112 13.11 0.89 5.44
CA GLY A 112 13.80 0.04 4.48
C GLY A 112 13.38 -1.42 4.59
N LYS A 113 13.17 -1.94 5.80
CA LYS A 113 12.71 -3.32 6.03
C LYS A 113 11.21 -3.49 5.75
N LEU A 114 10.37 -2.57 6.23
CA LEU A 114 8.91 -2.63 6.07
C LEU A 114 8.46 -2.63 4.60
N LEU A 115 9.18 -1.97 3.69
CA LEU A 115 8.84 -1.98 2.26
C LEU A 115 8.86 -3.37 1.62
N PHE A 116 9.56 -4.34 2.22
CA PHE A 116 9.64 -5.72 1.74
C PHE A 116 8.77 -6.68 2.55
N GLU A 117 8.01 -6.16 3.53
CA GLU A 117 7.10 -6.98 4.31
C GLU A 117 5.82 -7.30 3.53
N ARG A 118 5.23 -8.41 3.95
CA ARG A 118 3.92 -8.84 3.49
C ARG A 118 3.07 -9.21 4.70
N PHE A 119 1.89 -8.63 4.74
CA PHE A 119 0.89 -8.84 5.79
C PHE A 119 -0.29 -9.65 5.22
N PRO A 120 -1.23 -10.09 6.07
CA PRO A 120 -2.46 -10.68 5.58
C PRO A 120 -3.16 -9.73 4.59
N PRO A 121 -3.74 -10.25 3.50
CA PRO A 121 -4.52 -9.44 2.56
C PRO A 121 -5.67 -8.68 3.24
N PRO A 122 -5.84 -7.37 2.98
CA PRO A 122 -6.97 -6.63 3.52
C PRO A 122 -8.26 -6.93 2.74
N PRO A 123 -9.44 -6.72 3.36
CA PRO A 123 -10.74 -6.88 2.69
C PRO A 123 -10.98 -5.84 1.59
N ARG A 124 -10.28 -4.70 1.65
CA ARG A 124 -10.26 -3.66 0.62
C ARG A 124 -8.83 -3.15 0.46
N ALA A 125 -8.42 -2.91 -0.78
CA ALA A 125 -7.14 -2.30 -1.09
C ALA A 125 -7.32 -0.93 -1.79
N PRO A 126 -6.42 0.03 -1.55
CA PRO A 126 -5.39 0.01 -0.51
C PRO A 126 -6.01 0.07 0.90
N PHE A 127 -5.38 -0.62 1.85
CA PHE A 127 -5.68 -0.46 3.28
C PHE A 127 -4.56 0.36 3.93
N TYR A 128 -4.90 1.41 4.66
CA TYR A 128 -3.96 2.29 5.33
C TYR A 128 -3.85 1.90 6.80
N LEU A 129 -2.70 1.37 7.19
CA LEU A 129 -2.38 1.11 8.59
C LEU A 129 -1.69 2.34 9.19
N TYR A 130 -2.34 2.99 10.15
CA TYR A 130 -1.76 4.13 10.85
C TYR A 130 -1.13 3.71 12.19
N ILE A 131 0.13 4.06 12.42
CA ILE A 131 0.89 3.65 13.59
C ILE A 131 1.48 4.87 14.30
N HIS A 132 1.20 4.94 15.59
CA HIS A 132 1.83 5.88 16.52
C HIS A 132 2.90 5.17 17.34
N MET A 133 4.16 5.55 17.15
CA MET A 133 5.26 4.98 17.91
C MET A 133 5.64 5.83 19.10
N ARG A 134 5.70 5.16 20.24
CA ARG A 134 6.18 5.71 21.52
C ARG A 134 7.17 4.72 22.11
N PHE A 135 8.25 5.24 22.66
CA PHE A 135 9.23 4.45 23.40
C PHE A 135 8.93 4.60 24.89
N ALA A 136 8.91 3.48 25.61
CA ALA A 136 8.88 3.50 27.06
C ALA A 136 10.30 3.78 27.57
N ASN A 137 10.43 4.70 28.54
CA ASN A 137 11.67 4.92 29.28
C ASN A 137 11.87 3.84 30.34
#